data_AF-A0A1I2E1I8-F1
#
_entry.id   AF-A0A1I2E1I8-F1
#
_cell.length_a   1.000
_cell.length_b   1.000
_cell.length_c   1.000
_cell.angle_alpha   90.00
_cell.angle_beta   90.00
_cell.angle_gamma   90.00
#
_symmetry.space_group_name_H-M   'P 1'
#
loop_
_entity.id
_entity.type
_entity.pdbx_description
1 polymer ?
#
loop_
_entity_poly.entity_id
_entity_poly.type
_entity_poly.pdbx_seq_one_letter_code
_entity_poly.pdbx_strand_id
1 'polypeptide(L)'
;MQAEVSDMSFRMQLASLPDGAGSFEVLSFATVRRPAHGAARPFDPVLAATVGTQLEYGNLFAYLFRRFGYPNEPWDRRNELARYLLSTRRADLFLGVAPRLDGRADLSLVFLGPAGLGQAARSFCSAPVEAWEGRAIAHGAPRDWPGWLGPASAASRASTDPPGNPADGPARRLREALRPRPGDPPSVALRKRRYLQRCHELYARVEPAPRPLQRPAALKDWSDADPLKPYALAATQALRELKRDVRLGDGAIDVFGARAPTRRALAGAESADLSWNALVPQNAPLVAELQRALVRLGRGDARLGVARALALLQREPGRASR
;
A
#
# COMPACT_ATOMS: atom_id res chain seq x y z
N MET A 1 -35.61 2.24 -6.09
CA MET A 1 -35.47 3.58 -6.68
C MET A 1 -34.04 4.02 -6.43
N GLN A 2 -33.14 3.63 -7.34
CA GLN A 2 -31.71 3.94 -7.25
C GLN A 2 -31.52 5.36 -7.77
N ALA A 3 -31.11 6.27 -6.89
CA ALA A 3 -30.57 7.55 -7.32
C ALA A 3 -29.19 7.26 -7.91
N GLU A 4 -29.12 7.22 -9.24
CA GLU A 4 -27.89 7.47 -9.98
C GLU A 4 -27.36 8.83 -9.53
N VAL A 5 -26.41 8.81 -8.59
CA VAL A 5 -25.59 9.97 -8.29
C VAL A 5 -24.74 10.21 -9.53
N SER A 6 -25.17 11.18 -10.31
CA SER A 6 -24.47 11.90 -11.37
C SER A 6 -22.95 11.62 -11.39
N ASP A 7 -22.49 11.01 -12.49
CA ASP A 7 -21.08 10.80 -12.82
C ASP A 7 -20.40 12.15 -13.09
N MET A 8 -20.20 12.94 -12.03
CA MET A 8 -19.19 13.98 -12.06
C MET A 8 -17.85 13.27 -12.27
N SER A 9 -17.28 13.44 -13.46
CA SER A 9 -16.02 12.81 -13.83
C SER A 9 -14.96 13.25 -12.82
N PHE A 10 -14.54 12.35 -11.94
CA PHE A 10 -13.51 12.65 -10.98
C PHE A 10 -12.22 13.03 -11.70
N ARG A 11 -11.63 14.16 -11.31
CA ARG A 11 -10.34 14.61 -11.82
C ARG A 11 -9.35 14.57 -10.67
N MET A 12 -8.31 13.75 -10.84
CA MET A 12 -7.19 13.69 -9.90
C MET A 12 -6.48 15.04 -9.84
N GLN A 13 -6.15 15.50 -8.63
CA GLN A 13 -5.51 16.78 -8.35
C GLN A 13 -4.40 16.60 -7.30
N LEU A 14 -3.51 17.60 -7.18
CA LEU A 14 -2.61 17.71 -6.04
C LEU A 14 -3.44 17.79 -4.74
N ALA A 15 -3.00 17.09 -3.71
CA ALA A 15 -3.64 17.05 -2.41
C ALA A 15 -2.67 17.48 -1.29
N SER A 16 -3.20 17.81 -0.13
CA SER A 16 -2.44 17.89 1.12
C SER A 16 -3.03 16.89 2.10
N LEU A 17 -2.18 16.28 2.93
CA LEU A 17 -2.69 15.51 4.05
C LEU A 17 -3.33 16.47 5.06
N PRO A 18 -4.52 16.14 5.59
CA PRO A 18 -5.10 16.89 6.70
C PRO A 18 -4.16 16.92 7.91
N ASP A 19 -4.09 18.05 8.61
CA ASP A 19 -3.27 18.20 9.82
C ASP A 19 -3.74 17.23 10.91
N GLY A 20 -2.83 16.38 11.39
CA GLY A 20 -3.09 15.38 12.42
C GLY A 20 -2.08 14.24 12.36
N ALA A 21 -1.08 14.27 13.24
CA ALA A 21 -0.07 13.21 13.33
C ALA A 21 -0.74 11.86 13.69
N GLY A 22 -0.77 10.92 12.74
CA GLY A 22 -1.27 9.55 12.96
C GLY A 22 -2.60 9.21 12.30
N SER A 23 -3.16 10.06 11.44
CA SER A 23 -4.45 9.80 10.77
C SER A 23 -4.35 8.85 9.57
N PHE A 24 -3.18 8.74 8.94
CA PHE A 24 -2.99 7.92 7.73
C PHE A 24 -1.82 6.93 7.84
N GLU A 25 -2.00 5.76 7.24
CA GLU A 25 -0.99 4.71 7.12
C GLU A 25 -0.83 4.25 5.67
N VAL A 26 0.32 3.64 5.37
CA VAL A 26 0.55 3.01 4.06
C VAL A 26 -0.28 1.74 3.96
N LEU A 27 -1.13 1.68 2.93
CA LEU A 27 -1.91 0.49 2.62
C LEU A 27 -1.11 -0.47 1.76
N SER A 28 -1.28 -1.76 2.04
CA SER A 28 -0.80 -2.84 1.18
C SER A 28 -1.99 -3.65 0.69
N PHE A 29 -2.14 -3.74 -0.63
CA PHE A 29 -3.13 -4.62 -1.26
C PHE A 29 -2.54 -5.98 -1.62
N ALA A 30 -1.29 -6.23 -1.24
CA ALA A 30 -0.58 -7.46 -1.55
C ALA A 30 -1.35 -8.68 -1.04
N THR A 31 -1.53 -9.62 -1.95
CA THR A 31 -2.04 -10.97 -1.70
C THR A 31 -1.00 -12.00 -2.14
N VAL A 32 -1.34 -13.28 -2.01
CA VAL A 32 -0.53 -14.41 -2.43
C VAL A 32 -1.14 -15.02 -3.68
N ARG A 33 -0.36 -15.10 -4.75
CA ARG A 33 -0.71 -15.87 -5.95
C ARG A 33 0.01 -17.22 -5.91
N ARG A 34 -0.75 -18.30 -6.11
CA ARG A 34 -0.19 -19.65 -6.29
C ARG A 34 -0.38 -20.08 -7.75
N PRO A 35 0.70 -20.15 -8.55
CA PRO A 35 0.62 -20.76 -9.88
C PRO A 35 0.37 -22.28 -9.76
N ALA A 36 -0.15 -22.90 -10.84
CA ALA A 36 -0.44 -24.34 -10.88
C ALA A 36 0.79 -25.20 -10.55
N HIS A 37 1.98 -24.72 -10.95
CA HIS A 37 3.27 -25.28 -10.56
C HIS A 37 4.15 -24.15 -10.02
N GLY A 38 4.42 -24.15 -8.71
CA GLY A 38 5.38 -23.23 -8.10
C GLY A 38 5.01 -22.74 -6.70
N ALA A 39 5.96 -22.07 -6.06
CA ALA A 39 5.78 -21.48 -4.76
C ALA A 39 4.79 -20.30 -4.79
N ALA A 40 4.09 -20.11 -3.68
CA ALA A 40 3.33 -18.90 -3.39
C ALA A 40 4.23 -17.67 -3.50
N ARG A 41 3.80 -16.67 -4.28
CA ARG A 41 4.52 -15.40 -4.42
C ARG A 41 3.62 -14.21 -4.03
N PRO A 42 4.17 -13.18 -3.38
CA PRO A 42 3.45 -11.95 -3.15
C PRO A 42 3.07 -11.29 -4.48
N PHE A 43 1.88 -10.71 -4.52
CA PHE A 43 1.25 -10.17 -5.72
C PHE A 43 0.33 -9.01 -5.32
N ASP A 44 0.53 -7.83 -5.87
CA ASP A 44 -0.41 -6.72 -5.69
C ASP A 44 -1.42 -6.69 -6.86
N PRO A 45 -2.70 -7.03 -6.61
CA PRO A 45 -3.71 -7.10 -7.67
C PRO A 45 -4.10 -5.73 -8.21
N VAL A 46 -3.92 -4.66 -7.44
CA VAL A 46 -4.27 -3.28 -7.84
C VAL A 46 -3.23 -2.78 -8.83
N LEU A 47 -1.95 -2.93 -8.50
CA LEU A 47 -0.85 -2.50 -9.39
C LEU A 47 -0.78 -3.38 -10.65
N ALA A 48 -0.82 -4.70 -10.48
CA ALA A 48 -0.67 -5.63 -11.60
C ALA A 48 -1.76 -5.48 -12.66
N ALA A 49 -2.99 -5.16 -12.26
CA ALA A 49 -4.10 -4.98 -13.18
C ALA A 49 -4.11 -3.62 -13.92
N THR A 50 -3.27 -2.66 -13.50
CA THR A 50 -3.36 -1.27 -13.99
C THR A 50 -2.06 -0.76 -14.60
N VAL A 51 -0.98 -0.73 -13.81
CA VAL A 51 0.32 -0.14 -14.15
C VAL A 51 1.42 -1.18 -14.33
N GLY A 52 1.20 -2.42 -13.88
CA GLY A 52 2.20 -3.47 -13.92
C GLY A 52 3.25 -3.30 -12.81
N THR A 53 4.44 -3.83 -13.06
CA THR A 53 5.53 -3.91 -12.05
C THR A 53 6.59 -2.84 -12.21
N GLN A 54 6.63 -2.15 -13.36
CA GLN A 54 7.71 -1.25 -13.73
C GLN A 54 7.16 0.05 -14.33
N LEU A 55 7.73 1.17 -13.91
CA LEU A 55 7.48 2.53 -14.41
C LEU A 55 8.82 3.22 -14.58
N GLU A 56 9.15 3.64 -15.80
CA GLU A 56 10.43 4.30 -16.03
C GLU A 56 10.48 5.68 -15.38
N TYR A 57 11.55 5.93 -14.64
CA TYR A 57 11.78 7.15 -13.88
C TYR A 57 11.49 8.43 -14.68
N GLY A 58 12.13 8.58 -15.84
CA GLY A 58 12.04 9.80 -16.64
C GLY A 58 10.65 10.01 -17.25
N ASN A 59 9.98 8.93 -17.66
CA ASN A 59 8.62 9.00 -18.22
C ASN A 59 7.63 9.41 -17.14
N LEU A 60 7.69 8.76 -15.97
CA LEU A 60 6.82 9.06 -14.84
C LEU A 60 7.05 10.49 -14.34
N PHE A 61 8.31 10.93 -14.20
CA PHE A 61 8.62 12.30 -13.79
C PHE A 61 8.08 13.34 -14.79
N ALA A 62 8.40 13.19 -16.08
CA ALA A 62 7.96 14.13 -17.11
C ALA A 62 6.43 14.20 -17.19
N TYR A 63 5.76 13.05 -17.07
CA TYR A 63 4.30 12.97 -17.02
C TYR A 63 3.71 13.73 -15.83
N LEU A 64 4.18 13.45 -14.60
CA LEU A 64 3.67 14.09 -13.39
C LEU A 64 3.89 15.59 -13.42
N PHE A 65 5.08 16.03 -13.81
CA PHE A 65 5.39 17.45 -13.93
C PHE A 65 4.50 18.12 -14.97
N ARG A 66 4.28 17.47 -16.13
CA ARG A 66 3.41 18.03 -17.17
C ARG A 66 1.95 18.04 -16.76
N ARG A 67 1.47 17.07 -15.97
CA ARG A 67 0.06 16.97 -15.56
C ARG A 67 -0.28 17.84 -14.36
N PHE A 68 0.60 17.87 -13.38
CA PHE A 68 0.32 18.43 -12.05
C PHE A 68 1.21 19.61 -11.70
N GLY A 69 2.28 19.88 -12.47
CA GLY A 69 3.23 20.96 -12.19
C GLY A 69 4.28 20.55 -11.16
N TYR A 70 4.68 21.49 -10.31
CA TYR A 70 5.70 21.24 -9.30
C TYR A 70 5.24 20.22 -8.24
N PRO A 71 6.16 19.42 -7.68
CA PRO A 71 5.88 18.54 -6.55
C PRO A 71 5.29 19.32 -5.36
N ASN A 72 4.32 18.73 -4.68
CA ASN A 72 3.62 19.31 -3.52
C ASN A 72 4.05 18.72 -2.17
N GLU A 73 4.99 17.77 -2.18
CA GLU A 73 5.55 17.17 -0.97
C GLU A 73 7.06 17.45 -0.87
N PRO A 74 7.63 17.49 0.34
CA PRO A 74 9.06 17.69 0.53
C PRO A 74 9.89 16.63 -0.18
N TRP A 75 10.96 17.09 -0.84
CA TRP A 75 12.05 16.24 -1.30
C TRP A 75 12.80 15.60 -0.12
N ASP A 76 13.45 14.47 -0.37
CA ASP A 76 14.53 13.93 0.48
C ASP A 76 14.19 13.17 1.79
N ARG A 77 13.25 12.23 1.76
CA ARG A 77 13.24 11.13 2.77
C ARG A 77 14.08 9.91 2.36
N ARG A 78 14.36 9.75 1.06
CA ARG A 78 15.00 8.56 0.46
C ARG A 78 15.76 8.88 -0.85
N ASN A 79 16.35 10.07 -0.99
CA ASN A 79 16.95 10.56 -2.25
C ASN A 79 15.96 10.62 -3.44
N GLU A 80 14.69 10.95 -3.16
CA GLU A 80 13.65 11.09 -4.18
C GLU A 80 13.66 12.53 -4.73
N LEU A 81 13.84 12.67 -6.06
CA LEU A 81 13.91 13.98 -6.74
C LEU A 81 12.57 14.70 -6.82
N ALA A 82 11.46 13.97 -6.79
CA ALA A 82 10.11 14.52 -6.75
C ALA A 82 9.16 13.59 -6.04
N ARG A 83 8.20 14.17 -5.33
CA ARG A 83 7.13 13.45 -4.67
C ARG A 83 5.83 14.21 -4.84
N TYR A 84 4.82 13.50 -5.30
CA TYR A 84 3.48 14.02 -5.51
C TYR A 84 2.53 13.32 -4.56
N LEU A 85 1.68 14.09 -3.90
CA LEU A 85 0.50 13.57 -3.21
C LEU A 85 -0.74 13.94 -3.99
N LEU A 86 -1.52 12.94 -4.39
CA LEU A 86 -2.65 13.09 -5.30
C LEU A 86 -3.95 12.63 -4.62
N SER A 87 -5.04 13.35 -4.91
CA SER A 87 -6.38 12.97 -4.48
C SER A 87 -6.87 11.71 -5.20
N THR A 88 -7.81 10.99 -4.58
CA THR A 88 -8.54 9.90 -5.23
C THR A 88 -10.04 10.17 -5.15
N ARG A 89 -10.87 9.37 -5.83
CA ARG A 89 -12.34 9.46 -5.71
C ARG A 89 -12.83 9.30 -4.27
N ARG A 90 -12.02 8.65 -3.44
CA ARG A 90 -12.31 8.39 -2.04
C ARG A 90 -11.58 9.43 -1.18
N ALA A 91 -12.34 10.20 -0.40
CA ALA A 91 -11.83 11.38 0.32
C ALA A 91 -10.77 11.05 1.38
N ASP A 92 -10.82 9.85 1.96
CA ASP A 92 -9.88 9.34 2.96
C ASP A 92 -8.80 8.43 2.36
N LEU A 93 -8.59 8.48 1.04
CA LEU A 93 -7.54 7.72 0.34
C LEU A 93 -6.73 8.65 -0.57
N PHE A 94 -5.42 8.64 -0.40
CA PHE A 94 -4.48 9.43 -1.19
C PHE A 94 -3.49 8.53 -1.92
N LEU A 95 -3.01 9.01 -3.07
CA LEU A 95 -1.96 8.36 -3.84
C LEU A 95 -0.68 9.18 -3.75
N GLY A 96 0.33 8.65 -3.09
CA GLY A 96 1.71 9.13 -3.16
C GLY A 96 2.40 8.57 -4.40
N VAL A 97 3.01 9.45 -5.19
CA VAL A 97 3.81 9.08 -6.35
C VAL A 97 5.22 9.65 -6.23
N ALA A 98 6.22 8.77 -6.21
CA ALA A 98 7.63 9.14 -6.23
C ALA A 98 8.33 8.40 -7.38
N PRO A 99 8.77 9.09 -8.45
CA PRO A 99 9.57 8.46 -9.49
C PRO A 99 10.86 7.89 -8.90
N ARG A 100 11.16 6.62 -9.19
CA ARG A 100 12.36 5.93 -8.68
C ARG A 100 13.24 5.40 -9.82
N LEU A 101 14.55 5.44 -9.61
CA LEU A 101 15.54 4.94 -10.58
C LEU A 101 15.47 3.42 -10.81
N ASP A 102 15.04 2.65 -9.81
CA ASP A 102 14.86 1.20 -9.92
C ASP A 102 13.58 0.80 -10.66
N GLY A 103 12.76 1.78 -11.05
CA GLY A 103 11.53 1.63 -11.83
C GLY A 103 10.41 0.87 -11.13
N ARG A 104 10.58 0.45 -9.88
CA ARG A 104 9.64 -0.44 -9.19
C ARG A 104 8.31 0.26 -8.88
N ALA A 105 7.25 -0.18 -9.54
CA ALA A 105 5.93 0.43 -9.39
C ALA A 105 5.38 0.35 -7.95
N ASP A 106 5.67 -0.74 -7.23
CA ASP A 106 5.26 -0.95 -5.83
C ASP A 106 5.96 -0.03 -4.82
N LEU A 107 7.09 0.56 -5.22
CA LEU A 107 7.81 1.55 -4.43
C LEU A 107 7.54 2.98 -4.92
N SER A 108 7.22 3.15 -6.20
CA SER A 108 6.87 4.45 -6.78
C SER A 108 5.44 4.87 -6.49
N LEU A 109 4.51 3.94 -6.27
CA LEU A 109 3.10 4.21 -6.03
C LEU A 109 2.70 3.68 -4.67
N VAL A 110 2.34 4.59 -3.77
CA VAL A 110 2.00 4.27 -2.39
C VAL A 110 0.63 4.83 -2.05
N PHE A 111 -0.27 3.98 -1.57
CA PHE A 111 -1.59 4.42 -1.12
C PHE A 111 -1.58 4.73 0.38
N LEU A 112 -2.15 5.87 0.75
CA LEU A 112 -2.30 6.30 2.13
C LEU A 112 -3.78 6.28 2.47
N GLY A 113 -4.16 5.49 3.48
CA GLY A 113 -5.54 5.40 3.97
C GLY A 113 -5.60 5.56 5.49
N PRO A 114 -6.80 5.50 6.10
CA PRO A 114 -6.96 5.77 7.53
C PRO A 114 -6.14 4.80 8.39
N ALA A 115 -5.60 5.33 9.48
CA ALA A 115 -4.89 4.51 10.46
C ALA A 115 -5.79 3.40 11.01
N GLY A 116 -5.20 2.21 11.19
CA GLY A 116 -5.90 1.03 11.72
C GLY A 116 -6.64 0.22 10.66
N LEU A 117 -6.76 0.70 9.42
CA LEU A 117 -7.36 -0.06 8.32
C LEU A 117 -6.57 -1.34 8.01
N GLY A 118 -5.25 -1.26 7.99
CA GLY A 118 -4.35 -2.41 7.85
C GLY A 118 -4.49 -3.39 9.01
N GLN A 119 -4.79 -2.91 10.23
CA GLN A 119 -5.10 -3.79 11.35
C GLN A 119 -6.47 -4.47 11.16
N ALA A 120 -7.51 -3.73 10.79
CA ALA A 120 -8.82 -4.28 10.49
C ALA A 120 -8.74 -5.34 9.37
N ALA A 121 -7.94 -5.08 8.34
CA ALA A 121 -7.67 -5.98 7.24
C ALA A 121 -7.00 -7.29 7.67
N ARG A 122 -6.04 -7.21 8.60
CA ARG A 122 -5.38 -8.38 9.20
C ARG A 122 -6.36 -9.16 10.06
N SER A 123 -7.10 -8.48 10.93
CA SER A 123 -8.13 -9.08 11.78
C SER A 123 -9.21 -9.80 10.98
N PHE A 124 -9.66 -9.22 9.87
CA PHE A 124 -10.59 -9.87 8.95
C PHE A 124 -10.02 -11.19 8.42
N CYS A 125 -8.75 -11.20 8.02
CA CYS A 125 -8.11 -12.41 7.49
C CYS A 125 -7.87 -13.48 8.57
N SER A 126 -7.58 -13.07 9.82
CA SER A 126 -7.39 -13.99 10.94
C SER A 126 -8.69 -14.43 11.60
N ALA A 127 -9.83 -13.76 11.35
CA ALA A 127 -11.08 -13.98 12.07
C ALA A 127 -11.52 -15.46 12.19
N PRO A 128 -11.44 -16.32 11.15
CA PRO A 128 -11.80 -17.74 11.32
C PRO A 128 -10.86 -18.49 12.28
N VAL A 129 -9.56 -18.18 12.23
CA VAL A 129 -8.56 -18.75 13.14
C VAL A 129 -8.84 -18.27 14.56
N GLU A 130 -9.07 -16.98 14.74
CA GLU A 130 -9.36 -16.39 16.05
C GLU A 130 -10.65 -16.95 16.68
N ALA A 131 -11.68 -17.17 15.87
CA ALA A 131 -12.92 -17.80 16.32
C ALA A 131 -12.71 -19.27 16.72
N TRP A 132 -11.91 -20.00 15.94
CA TRP A 132 -11.54 -21.39 16.25
C TRP A 132 -10.70 -21.49 17.53
N GLU A 133 -9.71 -20.62 17.72
CA GLU A 133 -8.91 -20.56 18.95
C GLU A 133 -9.79 -20.30 20.18
N GLY A 134 -10.78 -19.41 20.07
CA GLY A 134 -11.76 -19.17 21.13
C GLY A 134 -12.52 -20.44 21.51
N ARG A 135 -13.01 -21.20 20.51
CA ARG A 135 -13.68 -22.49 20.74
C ARG A 135 -12.73 -23.55 21.32
N ALA A 136 -11.47 -23.59 20.86
CA ALA A 136 -10.46 -24.51 21.37
C ALA A 136 -10.17 -24.30 22.86
N ILE A 137 -10.05 -23.04 23.28
CA ILE A 137 -9.88 -22.67 24.68
C ILE A 137 -11.14 -23.03 25.47
N ALA A 138 -12.34 -22.71 24.97
CA ALA A 138 -13.60 -23.06 25.62
C ALA A 138 -13.77 -24.57 25.81
N HIS A 139 -13.27 -25.39 24.86
CA HIS A 139 -13.32 -26.84 24.94
C HIS A 139 -12.31 -27.41 25.95
N GLY A 140 -11.08 -26.89 25.97
CA GLY A 140 -10.00 -27.42 26.82
C GLY A 140 -10.05 -26.93 28.26
N ALA A 141 -10.43 -25.67 28.49
CA ALA A 141 -10.30 -25.02 29.79
C ALA A 141 -11.10 -25.69 30.91
N PRO A 142 -12.35 -26.19 30.71
CA PRO A 142 -13.08 -26.90 31.76
C PRO A 142 -12.38 -28.17 32.26
N ARG A 143 -11.49 -28.77 31.45
CA ARG A 143 -10.77 -30.01 31.79
C ARG A 143 -9.45 -29.76 32.50
N ASP A 144 -8.77 -28.65 32.22
CA ASP A 144 -7.45 -28.30 32.76
C ASP A 144 -7.35 -26.78 32.93
N TRP A 145 -8.12 -26.22 33.88
CA TRP A 145 -8.14 -24.76 34.04
C TRP A 145 -6.82 -24.26 34.64
N PRO A 146 -6.14 -23.27 34.04
CA PRO A 146 -4.79 -22.87 34.44
C PRO A 146 -4.80 -22.03 35.73
N GLY A 147 -4.83 -22.71 36.89
CA GLY A 147 -4.80 -22.07 38.21
C GLY A 147 -3.56 -21.19 38.45
N TRP A 148 -2.47 -21.45 37.71
CA TRP A 148 -1.25 -20.65 37.73
C TRP A 148 -1.39 -19.25 37.10
N LEU A 149 -2.51 -18.95 36.42
CA LEU A 149 -2.86 -17.58 36.02
C LEU A 149 -3.48 -16.77 37.17
N GLY A 150 -3.66 -17.38 38.35
CA GLY A 150 -4.11 -16.72 39.57
C GLY A 150 -5.43 -15.96 39.38
N PRO A 151 -5.49 -14.67 39.75
CA PRO A 151 -6.71 -13.86 39.66
C PRO A 151 -7.34 -13.81 38.27
N ALA A 152 -6.53 -13.83 37.20
CA ALA A 152 -7.05 -13.77 35.83
C ALA A 152 -7.83 -15.05 35.46
N SER A 153 -7.39 -16.19 35.97
CA SER A 153 -8.07 -17.48 35.79
C SER A 153 -9.39 -17.52 36.59
N ALA A 154 -9.39 -16.99 37.82
CA ALA A 154 -10.59 -16.89 38.65
C ALA A 154 -11.64 -15.93 38.05
N ALA A 155 -11.21 -14.75 37.61
CA ALA A 155 -12.06 -13.75 36.97
C ALA A 155 -12.66 -14.21 35.63
N SER A 156 -11.92 -15.04 34.89
CA SER A 156 -12.44 -15.66 33.66
C SER A 156 -13.52 -16.69 33.98
N ARG A 157 -13.32 -17.52 35.01
CA ARG A 157 -14.29 -18.54 35.44
C ARG A 157 -15.58 -17.95 36.01
N ALA A 158 -15.48 -16.82 36.72
CA ALA A 158 -16.62 -16.15 37.33
C ALA A 158 -17.43 -15.26 36.37
N SER A 159 -17.04 -15.18 35.08
CA SER A 159 -17.78 -14.37 34.10
C SER A 159 -19.16 -14.99 33.83
N THR A 160 -20.18 -14.14 33.94
CA THR A 160 -21.58 -14.42 33.60
C THR A 160 -21.99 -13.78 32.27
N ASP A 161 -21.02 -13.40 31.44
CA ASP A 161 -21.28 -12.75 30.15
C ASP A 161 -22.19 -13.66 29.30
N PRO A 162 -23.32 -13.16 28.76
CA PRO A 162 -24.31 -14.01 28.09
C PRO A 162 -23.67 -14.73 26.89
N PRO A 163 -24.01 -16.02 26.65
CA PRO A 163 -23.43 -16.82 25.58
C PRO A 163 -24.02 -16.42 24.23
N GLY A 164 -23.73 -15.20 23.76
CA GLY A 164 -24.11 -14.75 22.41
C GLY A 164 -23.19 -15.30 21.32
N ASN A 165 -21.95 -15.67 21.69
CA ASN A 165 -20.96 -16.31 20.81
C ASN A 165 -19.92 -17.01 21.71
N PRO A 166 -19.49 -18.27 21.47
CA PRO A 166 -18.44 -18.93 22.26
C PRO A 166 -17.10 -18.17 22.29
N ALA A 167 -16.90 -17.19 21.40
CA ALA A 167 -15.78 -16.27 21.39
C ALA A 167 -15.89 -15.08 22.38
N ASP A 168 -17.03 -14.89 23.08
CA ASP A 168 -17.31 -13.70 23.90
C ASP A 168 -17.54 -13.98 25.40
N GLY A 169 -17.42 -15.23 25.85
CA GLY A 169 -17.55 -15.62 27.26
C GLY A 169 -16.23 -15.76 28.04
N PRO A 170 -16.19 -16.57 29.12
CA PRO A 170 -14.99 -16.94 29.88
C PRO A 170 -13.75 -17.25 29.04
N ALA A 171 -13.94 -17.85 27.87
CA ALA A 171 -12.88 -18.20 26.93
C ALA A 171 -12.17 -16.97 26.34
N ARG A 172 -12.88 -15.85 26.12
CA ARG A 172 -12.29 -14.58 25.64
C ARG A 172 -11.35 -13.98 26.67
N ARG A 173 -11.80 -13.91 27.93
CA ARG A 173 -11.01 -13.38 29.05
C ARG A 173 -9.79 -14.26 29.30
N LEU A 174 -9.96 -15.57 29.22
CA LEU A 174 -8.85 -16.52 29.35
C LEU A 174 -7.86 -16.38 28.18
N ARG A 175 -8.34 -16.21 26.95
CA ARG A 175 -7.50 -15.94 25.77
C ARG A 175 -6.65 -14.68 25.96
N GLU A 176 -7.25 -13.62 26.47
CA GLU A 176 -6.54 -12.36 26.75
C GLU A 176 -5.51 -12.51 27.87
N ALA A 177 -5.81 -13.28 28.92
CA ALA A 177 -4.86 -13.60 29.99
C ALA A 177 -3.68 -14.47 29.51
N LEU A 178 -3.94 -15.33 28.52
CA LEU A 178 -2.94 -16.21 27.90
C LEU A 178 -2.10 -15.51 26.83
N ARG A 179 -2.45 -14.28 26.42
CA ARG A 179 -1.67 -13.50 25.47
C ARG A 179 -0.30 -13.14 26.10
N PRO A 180 0.83 -13.49 25.46
CA PRO A 180 2.14 -13.08 25.93
C PRO A 180 2.25 -11.55 25.92
N ARG A 181 2.73 -10.96 27.01
CA ARG A 181 2.91 -9.50 27.14
C ARG A 181 4.39 -9.13 27.09
N PRO A 182 4.74 -7.93 26.56
CA PRO A 182 6.07 -7.38 26.74
C PRO A 182 6.40 -7.31 28.23
N GLY A 183 7.53 -7.91 28.64
CA GLY A 183 7.94 -8.01 30.06
C GLY A 183 7.54 -9.30 30.78
N ASP A 184 6.77 -10.20 30.15
CA ASP A 184 6.56 -11.55 30.72
C ASP A 184 7.91 -12.29 30.82
N PRO A 185 8.23 -12.92 31.96
CA PRO A 185 9.40 -13.80 32.06
C PRO A 185 9.35 -14.91 30.99
N PRO A 186 10.48 -15.31 30.38
CA PRO A 186 10.49 -16.33 29.33
C PRO A 186 9.79 -17.64 29.72
N SER A 187 9.90 -18.04 30.99
CA SER A 187 9.23 -19.22 31.54
C SER A 187 7.70 -19.09 31.54
N VAL A 188 7.17 -17.90 31.86
CA VAL A 188 5.72 -17.61 31.84
C VAL A 188 5.20 -17.57 30.41
N ALA A 189 5.92 -16.90 29.50
CA ALA A 189 5.56 -16.86 28.09
C ALA A 189 5.55 -18.27 27.46
N LEU A 190 6.55 -19.10 27.78
CA LEU A 190 6.61 -20.49 27.34
C LEU A 190 5.46 -21.32 27.92
N ARG A 191 5.11 -21.14 29.20
CA ARG A 191 4.00 -21.85 29.85
C ARG A 191 2.65 -21.48 29.21
N LYS A 192 2.40 -20.20 28.95
CA LYS A 192 1.22 -19.71 28.20
C LYS A 192 1.13 -20.36 26.82
N ARG A 193 2.23 -20.37 26.06
CA ARG A 193 2.30 -20.99 24.72
C ARG A 193 2.01 -22.49 24.75
N ARG A 194 2.63 -23.24 25.68
CA ARG A 194 2.38 -24.69 25.83
C ARG A 194 0.93 -24.99 26.18
N TYR A 195 0.33 -24.19 27.05
CA TYR A 195 -1.08 -24.35 27.39
C TYR A 195 -1.99 -24.17 26.17
N LEU A 196 -1.82 -23.06 25.43
CA LEU A 196 -2.57 -22.81 24.19
C LEU A 196 -2.38 -23.93 23.16
N GLN A 197 -1.14 -24.36 22.96
CA GLN A 197 -0.83 -25.47 22.04
C GLN A 197 -1.60 -26.75 22.41
N ARG A 198 -1.67 -27.11 23.69
CA ARG A 198 -2.46 -28.28 24.13
C ARG A 198 -3.95 -28.11 23.87
N CYS A 199 -4.53 -26.93 24.15
CA CYS A 199 -5.92 -26.66 23.82
C CYS A 199 -6.19 -26.83 22.32
N HIS A 200 -5.28 -26.32 21.47
CA HIS A 200 -5.37 -26.44 20.02
C HIS A 200 -5.27 -27.90 19.56
N GLU A 201 -4.30 -28.67 20.07
CA GLU A 201 -4.10 -30.08 19.72
C GLU A 201 -5.29 -30.96 20.12
N LEU A 202 -5.92 -30.68 21.28
CA LEU A 202 -7.12 -31.38 21.71
C LEU A 202 -8.32 -31.03 20.83
N TYR A 203 -8.54 -29.75 20.55
CA TYR A 203 -9.69 -29.31 19.79
C TYR A 203 -9.59 -29.62 18.28
N ALA A 204 -8.38 -29.71 17.74
CA ALA A 204 -8.13 -30.14 16.36
C ALA A 204 -8.66 -31.56 16.06
N ARG A 205 -8.88 -32.38 17.09
CA ARG A 205 -9.53 -33.70 16.96
C ARG A 205 -11.05 -33.61 16.80
N VAL A 206 -11.66 -32.47 17.15
CA VAL A 206 -13.09 -32.19 17.06
C VAL A 206 -13.41 -31.35 15.82
N GLU A 207 -12.69 -30.24 15.64
CA GLU A 207 -12.83 -29.35 14.50
C GLU A 207 -11.42 -29.04 13.95
N PRO A 208 -11.12 -29.35 12.68
CA PRO A 208 -9.80 -29.09 12.11
C PRO A 208 -9.49 -27.58 12.14
N ALA A 209 -8.25 -27.24 12.47
CA ALA A 209 -7.84 -25.84 12.53
C ALA A 209 -7.98 -25.17 11.15
N PRO A 210 -8.73 -24.06 11.04
CA PRO A 210 -8.86 -23.34 9.80
C PRO A 210 -7.53 -22.65 9.45
N ARG A 211 -7.36 -22.34 8.17
CA ARG A 211 -6.28 -21.45 7.72
C ARG A 211 -6.77 -20.00 7.76
N PRO A 212 -5.88 -19.02 7.94
CA PRO A 212 -6.24 -17.62 7.72
C PRO A 212 -6.85 -17.45 6.33
N LEU A 213 -7.85 -16.58 6.21
CA LEU A 213 -8.42 -16.24 4.91
C LEU A 213 -7.32 -15.65 4.04
N GLN A 214 -7.24 -16.14 2.82
CA GLN A 214 -6.34 -15.59 1.81
C GLN A 214 -7.20 -14.83 0.81
N ARG A 215 -6.86 -13.55 0.58
CA ARG A 215 -7.56 -12.74 -0.42
C ARG A 215 -7.36 -13.37 -1.81
N PRO A 216 -8.40 -13.52 -2.63
CA PRO A 216 -8.23 -13.97 -4.01
C PRO A 216 -7.32 -13.04 -4.81
N ALA A 217 -6.69 -13.59 -5.85
CA ALA A 217 -5.83 -12.81 -6.74
C ALA A 217 -6.62 -11.77 -7.56
N ALA A 218 -7.90 -12.01 -7.83
CA ALA A 218 -8.75 -11.06 -8.54
C ALA A 218 -9.59 -10.26 -7.55
N LEU A 219 -9.53 -8.93 -7.68
CA LEU A 219 -10.20 -7.99 -6.77
C LEU A 219 -11.74 -8.17 -6.74
N LYS A 220 -12.34 -8.57 -7.87
CA LYS A 220 -13.78 -8.83 -7.97
C LYS A 220 -14.25 -9.95 -7.04
N ASP A 221 -13.37 -10.88 -6.70
CA ASP A 221 -13.69 -12.06 -5.87
C ASP A 221 -13.46 -11.79 -4.38
N TRP A 222 -13.01 -10.59 -4.00
CA TRP A 222 -12.87 -10.21 -2.59
C TRP A 222 -14.25 -10.12 -1.93
N SER A 223 -14.33 -10.50 -0.65
CA SER A 223 -15.57 -10.37 0.13
C SER A 223 -15.99 -8.90 0.26
N ASP A 224 -17.29 -8.61 0.16
CA ASP A 224 -17.83 -7.26 0.42
C ASP A 224 -17.64 -6.83 1.88
N ALA A 225 -17.46 -7.79 2.80
CA ALA A 225 -17.14 -7.51 4.19
C ALA A 225 -15.64 -7.24 4.44
N ASP A 226 -14.78 -7.38 3.42
CA ASP A 226 -13.36 -7.09 3.55
C ASP A 226 -13.12 -5.58 3.63
N PRO A 227 -12.56 -5.06 4.75
CA PRO A 227 -12.39 -3.62 4.91
C PRO A 227 -11.46 -2.99 3.87
N LEU A 228 -10.56 -3.75 3.22
CA LEU A 228 -9.70 -3.22 2.16
C LEU A 228 -10.36 -3.17 0.78
N LYS A 229 -11.43 -3.93 0.52
CA LYS A 229 -12.06 -3.98 -0.80
C LYS A 229 -12.47 -2.60 -1.34
N PRO A 230 -13.18 -1.72 -0.60
CA PRO A 230 -13.54 -0.40 -1.10
C PRO A 230 -12.31 0.48 -1.41
N TYR A 231 -11.23 0.35 -0.65
CA TYR A 231 -9.98 1.08 -0.88
C TYR A 231 -9.23 0.56 -2.10
N ALA A 232 -9.17 -0.76 -2.29
CA ALA A 232 -8.54 -1.36 -3.46
C ALA A 232 -9.27 -1.01 -4.76
N LEU A 233 -10.61 -0.92 -4.73
CA LEU A 233 -11.42 -0.45 -5.85
C LEU A 233 -11.15 1.03 -6.17
N ALA A 234 -11.14 1.89 -5.14
CA ALA A 234 -10.82 3.31 -5.30
C ALA A 234 -9.37 3.53 -5.79
N ALA A 235 -8.42 2.75 -5.28
CA ALA A 235 -7.03 2.74 -5.72
C ALA A 235 -6.90 2.32 -7.20
N THR A 236 -7.61 1.27 -7.61
CA THR A 236 -7.67 0.84 -9.02
C THR A 236 -8.18 1.97 -9.92
N GLN A 237 -9.24 2.67 -9.49
CA GLN A 237 -9.77 3.81 -10.24
C GLN A 237 -8.79 4.99 -10.28
N ALA A 238 -8.10 5.27 -9.17
CA ALA A 238 -7.07 6.29 -9.12
C ALA A 238 -5.93 5.98 -10.10
N LEU A 239 -5.46 4.74 -10.19
CA LEU A 239 -4.42 4.35 -11.15
C LEU A 239 -4.89 4.42 -12.60
N ARG A 240 -6.17 4.11 -12.87
CA ARG A 240 -6.76 4.33 -14.20
C ARG A 240 -6.78 5.81 -14.56
N GLU A 241 -7.17 6.66 -13.62
CA GLU A 241 -7.16 8.11 -13.83
C GLU A 241 -5.72 8.65 -13.94
N LEU A 242 -4.76 8.09 -13.20
CA LEU A 242 -3.34 8.43 -13.29
C LEU A 242 -2.78 8.13 -14.69
N LYS A 243 -3.33 7.16 -15.43
CA LYS A 243 -2.91 6.82 -16.80
C LYS A 243 -3.50 7.74 -17.87
N ARG A 244 -4.23 8.78 -17.50
CA ARG A 244 -4.85 9.70 -18.47
C ARG A 244 -3.79 10.45 -19.27
N ASP A 245 -3.94 10.42 -20.60
CA ASP A 245 -3.06 11.12 -21.52
C ASP A 245 -3.08 12.64 -21.28
N VAL A 246 -1.90 13.26 -21.32
CA VAL A 246 -1.71 14.73 -21.30
C VAL A 246 -1.06 15.17 -22.59
N ARG A 247 -1.48 16.32 -23.12
CA ARG A 247 -0.97 16.84 -24.40
C ARG A 247 0.53 17.17 -24.33
N LEU A 248 1.26 16.76 -25.37
CA LEU A 248 2.68 17.03 -25.54
C LEU A 248 2.98 17.44 -26.99
N GLY A 249 2.96 18.74 -27.30
CA GLY A 249 3.08 19.25 -28.67
C GLY A 249 1.93 18.72 -29.54
N ASP A 250 2.29 18.00 -30.62
CA ASP A 250 1.37 17.29 -31.52
C ASP A 250 1.00 15.88 -31.01
N GLY A 251 1.64 15.43 -29.94
CA GLY A 251 1.48 14.11 -29.34
C GLY A 251 0.82 14.15 -27.96
N ALA A 252 1.01 13.06 -27.23
CA ALA A 252 0.56 12.91 -25.86
C ALA A 252 1.62 12.19 -25.01
N ILE A 253 1.49 12.28 -23.69
CA ILE A 253 2.30 11.56 -22.71
C ILE A 253 1.38 10.96 -21.63
N ASP A 254 1.64 9.71 -21.24
CA ASP A 254 1.07 9.08 -20.05
C ASP A 254 2.19 8.63 -19.09
N VAL A 255 1.83 7.94 -18.00
CA VAL A 255 2.80 7.41 -17.02
C VAL A 255 3.85 6.46 -17.61
N PHE A 256 3.60 5.88 -18.80
CA PHE A 256 4.54 4.99 -19.47
C PHE A 256 5.40 5.71 -20.51
N GLY A 257 5.09 6.96 -20.83
CA GLY A 257 5.89 7.81 -21.71
C GLY A 257 5.11 8.36 -22.89
N ALA A 258 5.84 8.66 -23.97
CA ALA A 258 5.27 9.29 -25.16
C ALA A 258 4.26 8.38 -25.88
N ARG A 259 3.16 8.96 -26.33
CA ARG A 259 2.05 8.33 -27.03
C ARG A 259 1.89 8.99 -28.40
N ALA A 260 1.36 8.23 -29.36
CA ALA A 260 1.11 8.72 -30.71
C ALA A 260 0.16 9.94 -30.69
N PRO A 261 0.24 10.82 -31.70
CA PRO A 261 -0.71 11.90 -31.91
C PRO A 261 -2.16 11.40 -31.84
N THR A 262 -2.99 12.09 -31.08
CA THR A 262 -4.42 11.78 -30.97
C THR A 262 -5.25 12.94 -31.49
N ARG A 263 -6.30 12.62 -32.24
CA ARG A 263 -7.30 13.60 -32.71
C ARG A 263 -8.27 14.03 -31.60
N ARG A 264 -8.25 13.36 -30.44
CA ARG A 264 -9.07 13.75 -29.29
C ARG A 264 -8.52 15.04 -28.68
N ALA A 265 -9.41 15.97 -28.37
CA ALA A 265 -9.06 17.13 -27.56
C ALA A 265 -8.59 16.64 -26.18
N LEU A 266 -7.28 16.74 -25.94
CA LEU A 266 -6.69 16.46 -24.64
C LEU A 266 -6.71 17.74 -23.82
N ALA A 267 -7.18 17.64 -22.57
CA ALA A 267 -7.13 18.74 -21.63
C ALA A 267 -5.67 19.17 -21.42
N GLY A 268 -5.41 20.48 -21.52
CA GLY A 268 -4.20 21.08 -20.98
C GLY A 268 -4.12 20.83 -19.48
N ALA A 269 -2.91 20.74 -18.97
CA ALA A 269 -2.71 20.61 -17.53
C ALA A 269 -2.86 22.00 -16.91
N GLU A 270 -3.98 22.24 -16.23
CA GLU A 270 -4.32 23.56 -15.66
C GLU A 270 -3.19 24.19 -14.81
N SER A 271 -2.42 23.38 -14.08
CA SER A 271 -1.29 23.88 -13.27
C SER A 271 0.04 23.99 -14.03
N ALA A 272 0.25 23.16 -15.06
CA ALA A 272 1.43 23.27 -15.91
C ALA A 272 1.28 24.38 -16.94
N ASP A 273 0.08 24.73 -17.39
CA ASP A 273 -0.10 25.83 -18.33
C ASP A 273 0.20 27.19 -17.68
N LEU A 274 -0.01 27.37 -16.37
CA LEU A 274 0.38 28.60 -15.67
C LEU A 274 1.89 28.71 -15.40
N SER A 275 2.58 27.59 -15.16
CA SER A 275 4.01 27.56 -14.83
C SER A 275 4.92 27.36 -16.06
N TRP A 276 4.47 26.57 -17.03
CA TRP A 276 5.18 26.33 -18.30
C TRP A 276 5.00 27.50 -19.26
N ASN A 277 3.82 28.13 -19.36
CA ASN A 277 3.67 29.36 -20.15
C ASN A 277 4.34 30.57 -19.49
N ALA A 278 4.81 30.48 -18.25
CA ALA A 278 5.70 31.48 -17.65
C ALA A 278 7.18 31.26 -18.04
N LEU A 279 7.61 30.00 -18.24
CA LEU A 279 8.98 29.63 -18.61
C LEU A 279 9.23 29.60 -20.13
N VAL A 280 8.24 29.18 -20.91
CA VAL A 280 8.32 29.05 -22.39
C VAL A 280 8.60 30.38 -23.09
N PRO A 281 7.99 31.53 -22.72
CA PRO A 281 8.32 32.82 -23.31
C PRO A 281 9.74 33.28 -22.99
N GLN A 282 10.34 32.78 -21.91
CA GLN A 282 11.66 33.22 -21.45
C GLN A 282 12.80 32.46 -22.15
N ASN A 283 12.61 31.17 -22.51
CA ASN A 283 13.60 30.41 -23.31
C ASN A 283 13.08 29.04 -23.81
N ALA A 284 12.16 29.02 -24.78
CA ALA A 284 11.59 27.80 -25.36
C ALA A 284 12.60 26.71 -25.80
N PRO A 285 13.78 27.03 -26.39
CA PRO A 285 14.76 26.01 -26.79
C PRO A 285 15.35 25.23 -25.61
N LEU A 286 15.63 25.94 -24.51
CA LEU A 286 16.27 25.39 -23.31
C LEU A 286 15.29 24.50 -22.54
N VAL A 287 14.01 24.87 -22.53
CA VAL A 287 12.92 24.06 -21.98
C VAL A 287 12.73 22.78 -22.78
N ALA A 288 12.76 22.85 -24.11
CA ALA A 288 12.71 21.68 -24.99
C ALA A 288 13.96 20.79 -24.86
N GLU A 289 15.12 21.37 -24.57
CA GLU A 289 16.36 20.64 -24.28
C GLU A 289 16.31 19.93 -22.93
N LEU A 290 15.87 20.62 -21.87
CA LEU A 290 15.63 20.03 -20.55
C LEU A 290 14.64 18.86 -20.64
N GLN A 291 13.56 19.03 -21.39
CA GLN A 291 12.58 17.98 -21.59
C GLN A 291 13.17 16.77 -22.34
N ARG A 292 13.98 17.02 -23.38
CA ARG A 292 14.71 15.95 -24.08
C ARG A 292 15.73 15.27 -23.17
N ALA A 293 16.41 16.02 -22.30
CA ALA A 293 17.37 15.50 -21.33
C ALA A 293 16.68 14.61 -20.28
N LEU A 294 15.53 15.03 -19.74
CA LEU A 294 14.73 14.25 -18.79
C LEU A 294 14.22 12.94 -19.41
N VAL A 295 13.72 12.98 -20.65
CA VAL A 295 13.29 11.78 -21.38
C VAL A 295 14.49 10.88 -21.71
N ARG A 296 15.65 11.43 -22.07
CA ARG A 296 16.89 10.65 -22.30
C ARG A 296 17.40 10.00 -21.01
N LEU A 297 17.30 10.68 -19.87
CA LEU A 297 17.58 10.12 -18.55
C LEU A 297 16.68 8.91 -18.24
N GLY A 298 15.41 8.95 -18.68
CA GLY A 298 14.49 7.82 -18.54
C GLY A 298 14.84 6.59 -19.38
N ARG A 299 15.56 6.76 -20.50
CA ARG A 299 15.89 5.67 -21.45
C ARG A 299 17.28 5.06 -21.27
N GLY A 300 18.04 5.49 -20.26
CA GLY A 300 19.43 5.07 -20.06
C GLY A 300 19.56 3.86 -19.15
N ASP A 301 20.46 2.93 -19.48
CA ASP A 301 20.92 1.90 -18.53
C ASP A 301 21.61 2.62 -17.36
N ALA A 302 20.95 2.64 -16.19
CA ALA A 302 21.44 3.32 -14.99
C ALA A 302 22.86 2.87 -14.61
N ARG A 303 23.24 1.62 -14.93
CA ARG A 303 24.61 1.12 -14.71
C ARG A 303 25.63 1.86 -15.58
N LEU A 304 25.28 2.15 -16.82
CA LEU A 304 26.12 2.90 -17.74
C LEU A 304 26.24 4.37 -17.35
N GLY A 305 25.16 4.95 -16.83
CA GLY A 305 25.15 6.31 -16.25
C GLY A 305 26.08 6.44 -15.04
N VAL A 306 25.99 5.49 -14.10
CA VAL A 306 26.87 5.42 -12.93
C VAL A 306 28.33 5.19 -13.32
N ALA A 307 28.60 4.29 -14.29
CA ALA A 307 29.95 4.05 -14.78
C ALA A 307 30.58 5.30 -15.41
N ARG A 308 29.81 6.10 -16.16
CA ARG A 308 30.27 7.38 -16.72
C ARG A 308 30.51 8.44 -15.64
N ALA A 309 29.64 8.53 -14.64
CA ALA A 309 29.82 9.45 -13.51
C ALA A 309 31.09 9.10 -12.70
N LEU A 310 31.32 7.82 -12.44
CA LEU A 310 32.55 7.34 -11.79
C LEU A 310 33.80 7.62 -12.62
N ALA A 311 33.74 7.42 -13.95
CA ALA A 311 34.84 7.73 -14.84
C ALA A 311 35.15 9.24 -14.91
N LEU A 312 34.16 10.11 -14.73
CA LEU A 312 34.35 11.56 -14.64
C LEU A 312 34.97 11.98 -13.31
N LEU A 313 34.57 11.36 -12.20
CA LEU A 313 35.16 11.59 -10.89
C LEU A 313 36.60 11.08 -10.80
N GLN A 314 36.92 9.98 -11.49
CA GLN A 314 38.30 9.47 -11.61
C GLN A 314 39.16 10.29 -12.57
N ARG A 315 38.56 11.19 -13.36
CA ARG A 315 39.25 12.09 -14.29
C ARG A 315 39.61 13.44 -13.70
N GLU A 316 39.31 13.74 -12.43
CA GLU A 316 39.91 14.91 -11.75
C GLU A 316 41.39 14.64 -11.46
N PRO A 317 42.35 15.29 -12.15
CA PRO A 317 43.73 15.24 -11.78
C PRO A 317 44.00 16.40 -10.80
N GLY A 318 44.21 16.07 -9.54
CA GLY A 318 44.96 16.88 -8.57
C GLY A 318 44.56 18.35 -8.41
N ARG A 319 43.74 18.64 -7.38
CA ARG A 319 43.98 19.87 -6.61
C ARG A 319 45.30 19.71 -5.86
N ALA A 320 46.37 20.19 -6.49
CA ALA A 320 47.64 20.39 -5.83
C ALA A 320 47.44 21.29 -4.60
N SER A 321 47.88 20.79 -3.46
CA SER A 321 48.15 21.59 -2.27
C SER A 321 49.11 22.73 -2.62
N ARG A 322 48.66 23.97 -2.49
CA ARG A 322 49.41 25.13 -2.03
C ARG A 322 48.48 26.06 -1.28
#